data_AF-A0A2N5UYW5-F1
#
_entry.id   AF-A0A2N5UYW5-F1
#
_cell.length_a   1.000
_cell.length_b   1.000
_cell.length_c   1.000
_cell.angle_alpha   90.00
_cell.angle_beta   90.00
_cell.angle_gamma   90.00
#
_symmetry.space_group_name_H-M   'P 1'
#
loop_
_entity.id
_entity.type
_entity.pdbx_description
1 polymer ?
#
loop_
_entity_poly.entity_id
_entity_poly.type
_entity_poly.pdbx_seq_one_letter_code
_entity_poly.pdbx_strand_id
1 'polypeptide(L)'
;MEGEGNPVPVSTQPSQNPTPSPTNYLSRSQTKKDNVANALKGLTGYLMQQQDRADEHARQRNASLAALHAASQATSQSVISQSNVQRAITMYQESHASEGSQQEALAAFKVLQEEINAQVFISITNEGL
;
A
#
# COMPACT_ATOMS: atom_id res chain seq x y z
N MET A 1 89.59 32.33 1.82
CA MET A 1 88.38 33.12 2.06
C MET A 1 87.31 32.49 1.17
N GLU A 2 86.58 31.52 1.70
CA GLU A 2 85.24 31.64 2.33
C GLU A 2 84.29 30.87 1.41
N GLY A 3 84.16 29.57 1.67
CA GLY A 3 83.09 28.76 1.10
C GLY A 3 81.93 28.77 2.08
N GLU A 4 80.91 29.56 1.79
CA GLU A 4 79.67 29.62 2.58
C GLU A 4 78.92 28.28 2.44
N GLY A 5 78.96 27.48 3.50
CA GLY A 5 78.17 26.27 3.66
C GLY A 5 76.72 26.64 3.92
N ASN A 6 75.86 26.38 2.93
CA ASN A 6 74.41 26.48 3.05
C ASN A 6 73.89 25.31 3.92
N PRO A 7 73.10 25.53 5.00
CA PRO A 7 72.56 24.43 5.78
C PRO A 7 71.39 23.77 5.04
N VAL A 8 71.51 22.48 4.75
CA VAL A 8 70.40 21.63 4.28
C VAL A 8 69.41 21.45 5.43
N PRO A 9 68.11 21.76 5.28
CA PRO A 9 67.13 21.43 6.29
C PRO A 9 66.91 19.92 6.31
N VAL A 10 67.26 19.27 7.42
CA VAL A 10 66.90 17.87 7.69
C VAL A 10 65.38 17.80 7.83
N SER A 11 64.72 17.25 6.82
CA SER A 11 63.30 16.89 6.89
C SER A 11 63.14 15.69 7.83
N THR A 12 62.85 15.95 9.11
CA THR A 12 62.37 14.93 10.06
C THR A 12 60.94 14.54 9.70
N GLN A 13 60.81 13.64 8.71
CA GLN A 13 59.55 12.95 8.49
C GLN A 13 59.42 11.82 9.52
N PRO A 14 58.34 11.74 10.32
CA PRO A 14 58.10 10.61 11.21
C PRO A 14 57.94 9.33 10.39
N SER A 15 58.74 8.32 10.69
CA SER A 15 58.60 6.98 10.12
C SER A 15 57.24 6.41 10.54
N GLN A 16 56.30 6.29 9.61
CA GLN A 16 54.93 5.81 9.87
C GLN A 16 54.84 4.29 10.09
N ASN A 17 55.96 3.59 10.28
CA ASN A 17 55.94 2.15 10.48
C ASN A 17 56.11 1.84 11.98
N PRO A 18 55.03 1.50 12.72
CA PRO A 18 55.14 1.22 14.14
C PRO A 18 56.00 -0.02 14.35
N THR A 19 57.09 0.13 15.09
CA THR A 19 57.97 -0.97 15.48
C THR A 19 57.15 -2.08 16.16
N PRO A 20 57.25 -3.35 15.72
CA PRO A 20 56.46 -4.42 16.31
C PRO A 20 56.88 -4.62 17.77
N SER A 21 55.99 -4.24 18.70
CA SER A 21 56.15 -4.47 20.15
C SER A 21 55.08 -5.47 20.61
N PRO A 22 55.34 -6.25 21.68
CA PRO A 22 54.34 -7.16 22.24
C PRO A 22 53.00 -6.47 22.55
N THR A 23 53.05 -5.22 23.01
CA THR A 23 51.88 -4.38 23.27
C THR A 23 51.09 -4.10 21.98
N ASN A 24 51.76 -3.84 20.86
CA ASN A 24 51.11 -3.63 19.56
C ASN A 24 50.37 -4.88 19.06
N TYR A 25 50.88 -6.08 19.34
CA TYR A 25 50.18 -7.33 19.01
C TYR A 25 48.91 -7.53 19.85
N LEU A 26 48.99 -7.26 21.15
CA LEU A 26 47.83 -7.32 22.04
C LEU A 26 46.77 -6.31 21.60
N SER A 27 47.12 -5.02 21.50
CA SER A 27 46.18 -3.97 21.09
C SER A 27 45.46 -4.28 19.77
N ARG A 28 46.19 -4.77 18.75
CA ARG A 28 45.58 -5.20 17.48
C ARG A 28 44.61 -6.37 17.66
N SER A 29 44.94 -7.32 18.54
CA SER A 29 44.05 -8.45 18.88
C SER A 29 42.78 -8.00 19.59
N GLN A 30 42.89 -7.08 20.57
CA GLN A 30 41.72 -6.49 21.24
C GLN A 30 40.83 -5.74 20.24
N THR A 31 41.39 -4.85 19.41
CA THR A 31 40.61 -4.11 18.41
C THR A 31 39.90 -5.05 17.43
N LYS A 32 40.55 -6.14 17.00
CA LYS A 32 39.92 -7.13 16.13
C LYS A 32 38.74 -7.84 16.82
N LYS A 33 38.89 -8.19 18.10
CA LYS A 33 37.84 -8.83 18.90
C LYS A 33 36.62 -7.91 19.05
N ASP A 34 36.84 -6.63 19.36
CA ASP A 34 35.77 -5.66 19.54
C ASP A 34 35.05 -5.36 18.21
N ASN A 35 35.79 -5.31 17.09
CA ASN A 35 35.21 -5.18 15.75
C ASN A 35 34.31 -6.37 15.39
N VAL A 36 34.72 -7.60 15.71
CA VAL A 36 33.89 -8.79 15.49
C VAL A 36 32.63 -8.75 16.36
N ALA A 37 32.76 -8.39 17.64
CA ALA A 37 31.61 -8.29 18.54
C ALA A 37 30.61 -7.23 18.06
N ASN A 38 31.09 -6.08 17.60
CA ASN A 38 30.25 -5.02 17.04
C ASN A 38 29.57 -5.46 15.73
N ALA A 39 30.28 -6.16 14.84
CA ALA A 39 29.72 -6.69 13.61
C ALA A 39 28.61 -7.72 13.88
N LEU A 40 28.82 -8.62 14.84
CA LEU A 40 27.81 -9.60 15.27
C LEU A 40 26.57 -8.92 15.86
N LYS A 41 26.77 -7.91 16.72
CA LYS A 41 25.66 -7.12 17.28
C LYS A 41 24.85 -6.42 16.17
N GLY A 42 25.54 -5.83 15.19
CA GLY A 42 24.91 -5.18 14.04
C GLY A 42 24.10 -6.16 13.20
N LEU A 43 24.65 -7.34 12.92
CA LEU A 43 23.95 -8.39 12.18
C LEU A 43 22.70 -8.88 12.91
N THR A 44 22.78 -9.14 14.22
CA THR A 44 21.62 -9.54 15.02
C THR A 44 20.53 -8.47 14.98
N GLY A 45 20.90 -7.20 15.16
CA GLY A 45 19.94 -6.09 15.06
C GLY A 45 19.28 -6.00 13.69
N TYR A 46 20.05 -6.17 12.61
CA TYR A 46 19.53 -6.19 11.24
C TYR A 46 18.56 -7.36 11.00
N LEU A 47 18.90 -8.57 11.47
CA LEU A 47 18.03 -9.74 11.33
C LEU A 47 16.72 -9.58 12.09
N MET A 48 16.75 -9.02 13.30
CA MET A 48 15.53 -8.70 14.06
C MET A 48 14.66 -7.68 13.30
N GLN A 49 15.27 -6.61 12.77
CA GLN A 49 14.54 -5.63 11.98
C GLN A 49 13.92 -6.22 10.72
N GLN A 50 14.62 -7.15 10.05
CA GLN A 50 14.07 -7.87 8.89
C GLN A 50 12.87 -8.73 9.26
N GLN A 51 12.93 -9.41 10.41
CA GLN A 51 11.81 -10.19 10.93
C GLN A 51 10.58 -9.30 11.20
N ASP A 52 10.76 -8.19 11.91
CA ASP A 52 9.67 -7.26 12.23
C ASP A 52 8.99 -6.72 10.95
N ARG A 53 9.79 -6.43 9.90
CA ARG A 53 9.28 -5.97 8.61
C ARG A 53 8.49 -7.05 7.87
N ALA A 54 8.96 -8.31 7.93
CA ALA A 54 8.25 -9.43 7.33
C ALA A 54 6.90 -9.68 8.03
N ASP A 55 6.88 -9.62 9.36
CA ASP A 55 5.67 -9.80 10.15
C ASP A 55 4.66 -8.66 9.91
N GLU A 56 5.13 -7.43 9.84
CA GLU A 56 4.28 -6.27 9.53
C GLU A 56 3.70 -6.37 8.11
N HIS A 57 4.51 -6.77 7.13
CA HIS A 57 4.03 -7.00 5.76
C HIS A 57 2.96 -8.12 5.71
N ALA A 58 3.15 -9.21 6.47
CA ALA A 58 2.16 -10.27 6.57
C ALA A 58 0.84 -9.79 7.21
N ARG A 59 0.91 -8.97 8.28
CA ARG A 59 -0.27 -8.36 8.90
C ARG A 59 -1.01 -7.44 7.93
N GLN A 60 -0.30 -6.57 7.21
CA GLN A 60 -0.89 -5.67 6.23
C GLN A 60 -1.60 -6.45 5.12
N ARG A 61 -0.96 -7.48 4.57
CA ARG A 61 -1.57 -8.36 3.56
C ARG A 61 -2.86 -9.00 4.08
N ASN A 62 -2.84 -9.54 5.30
CA ASN A 62 -4.01 -10.17 5.91
C ASN A 62 -5.14 -9.16 6.17
N ALA A 63 -4.80 -7.95 6.62
CA ALA A 63 -5.77 -6.87 6.79
C ALA A 63 -6.41 -6.45 5.46
N SER A 64 -5.62 -6.33 4.38
CA SER A 64 -6.13 -6.03 3.04
C SER A 64 -7.05 -7.14 2.51
N LEU A 65 -6.70 -8.42 2.72
CA LEU A 65 -7.55 -9.56 2.36
C LEU A 65 -8.86 -9.56 3.13
N ALA A 66 -8.81 -9.31 4.44
CA ALA A 66 -10.00 -9.22 5.29
C ALA A 66 -10.91 -8.05 4.86
N ALA A 67 -10.32 -6.89 4.55
CA ALA A 67 -11.07 -5.72 4.06
C ALA A 67 -11.73 -5.99 2.71
N LEU A 68 -11.04 -6.66 1.78
CA LEU A 68 -11.60 -7.05 0.49
C LEU A 68 -12.77 -8.03 0.66
N HIS A 69 -12.64 -9.02 1.56
CA HIS A 69 -13.70 -9.96 1.86
C HIS A 69 -14.92 -9.29 2.52
N ALA A 70 -14.70 -8.32 3.42
CA ALA A 70 -15.77 -7.52 4.01
C ALA A 70 -16.47 -6.64 2.95
N ALA A 71 -15.71 -6.00 2.06
CA ALA A 71 -16.28 -5.20 0.96
C ALA A 71 -17.11 -6.06 0.01
N SER A 72 -16.62 -7.25 -0.37
CA SER A 72 -17.39 -8.18 -1.22
C SER A 72 -18.68 -8.64 -0.56
N GLN A 73 -18.68 -8.91 0.75
CA GLN A 73 -19.90 -9.25 1.49
C GLN A 73 -20.87 -8.07 1.57
N ALA A 74 -20.38 -6.85 1.78
CA ALA A 74 -21.21 -5.64 1.79
C ALA A 74 -21.86 -5.38 0.43
N THR A 75 -21.16 -5.60 -0.69
CA THR A 75 -21.74 -5.50 -2.03
C THR A 75 -22.80 -6.58 -2.25
N SER A 76 -22.52 -7.84 -1.91
CA SER A 76 -23.51 -8.92 -2.01
C SER A 76 -24.74 -8.66 -1.15
N GLN A 77 -24.56 -8.13 0.07
CA GLN A 77 -25.67 -7.79 0.95
C GLN A 77 -26.45 -6.58 0.44
N SER A 78 -25.79 -5.56 -0.13
CA SER A 78 -26.44 -4.44 -0.81
C SER A 78 -27.30 -4.91 -2.00
N VAL A 79 -26.78 -5.85 -2.79
CA VAL A 79 -27.49 -6.45 -3.93
C VAL A 79 -28.67 -7.33 -3.47
N ILE A 80 -28.58 -7.96 -2.29
CA ILE A 80 -29.66 -8.76 -1.69
C ILE A 80 -30.71 -7.87 -0.99
N SER A 81 -30.30 -6.73 -0.41
CA SER A 81 -31.18 -5.79 0.30
C SER A 81 -31.80 -4.72 -0.61
N GLN A 82 -31.37 -4.62 -1.87
CA GLN A 82 -32.08 -3.79 -2.85
C GLN A 82 -33.42 -4.44 -3.20
N SER A 83 -34.50 -3.66 -3.03
CA SER A 83 -35.80 -4.02 -3.59
C SER A 83 -35.67 -4.31 -5.09
N ASN A 84 -36.43 -5.28 -5.61
CA ASN A 84 -36.48 -5.59 -7.04
C ASN A 84 -36.68 -4.33 -7.90
N VAL A 85 -37.38 -3.31 -7.38
CA VAL A 85 -37.57 -2.00 -8.02
C VAL A 85 -36.26 -1.21 -8.14
N GLN A 86 -35.45 -1.14 -7.08
CA GLN A 86 -34.15 -0.45 -7.11
C GLN A 86 -33.15 -1.17 -8.02
N ARG A 87 -33.16 -2.51 -8.00
CA ARG A 87 -32.35 -3.31 -8.93
C ARG A 87 -32.77 -3.05 -10.38
N ALA A 88 -34.07 -3.03 -10.68
CA ALA A 88 -34.58 -2.73 -12.01
C ALA A 88 -34.20 -1.32 -12.49
N ILE A 89 -34.28 -0.31 -11.62
CA ILE A 89 -33.85 1.07 -11.93
C ILE A 89 -32.34 1.11 -12.23
N THR A 90 -31.53 0.40 -11.46
CA THR A 90 -30.06 0.38 -11.64
C THR A 90 -29.68 -0.28 -12.97
N MET A 91 -30.25 -1.45 -13.28
CA MET A 91 -30.02 -2.14 -14.55
C MET A 91 -30.51 -1.32 -15.75
N TYR A 92 -31.63 -0.59 -15.60
CA TYR A 92 -32.12 0.33 -16.61
C TYR A 92 -31.14 1.49 -16.84
N GLN A 93 -30.61 2.09 -15.78
CA GLN A 93 -29.63 3.17 -15.88
C GLN A 93 -28.31 2.69 -16.48
N GLU A 94 -27.80 1.51 -16.14
CA GLU A 94 -26.56 0.96 -16.72
C GLU A 94 -26.68 0.66 -18.22
N SER A 95 -27.84 0.17 -18.66
CA SER A 95 -28.10 -0.13 -20.09
C SER A 95 -28.41 1.11 -20.93
N HIS A 96 -28.87 2.21 -20.32
CA HIS A 96 -29.32 3.41 -21.01
C HIS A 96 -28.52 4.68 -20.62
N ALA A 97 -27.39 4.53 -19.92
CA ALA A 97 -26.52 5.65 -19.52
C ALA A 97 -26.01 6.51 -20.69
N SER A 98 -26.15 6.03 -21.94
CA SER A 98 -25.82 6.79 -23.16
C SER A 98 -27.05 7.29 -23.95
N GLU A 99 -28.28 6.88 -23.65
CA GLU A 99 -29.45 7.14 -24.53
C GLU A 99 -30.72 7.57 -23.79
N GLY A 100 -30.60 8.46 -22.80
CA GLY A 100 -31.79 9.15 -22.31
C GLY A 100 -31.52 10.00 -21.09
N SER A 101 -31.82 11.30 -21.20
CA SER A 101 -31.77 12.18 -20.04
C SER A 101 -32.76 11.68 -18.97
N GLN A 102 -32.48 11.90 -17.68
CA GLN A 102 -33.39 11.56 -16.57
C GLN A 102 -34.84 12.03 -16.81
N GLN A 103 -35.00 13.15 -17.52
CA GLN A 103 -36.28 13.72 -17.90
C GLN A 103 -37.08 12.82 -18.85
N GLU A 104 -36.40 12.11 -19.75
CA GLU A 104 -36.96 11.23 -20.77
C GLU A 104 -37.41 9.90 -20.17
N ALA A 105 -36.60 9.35 -19.25
CA ALA A 105 -37.01 8.22 -18.43
C ALA A 105 -38.23 8.55 -17.56
N LEU A 106 -38.28 9.75 -16.97
CA LEU A 106 -39.41 10.20 -16.15
C LEU A 106 -40.67 10.44 -16.99
N ALA A 107 -40.53 10.91 -18.24
CA ALA A 107 -41.64 11.02 -19.18
C ALA A 107 -42.19 9.64 -19.58
N ALA A 108 -41.32 8.67 -19.90
CA ALA A 108 -41.72 7.31 -20.24
C ALA A 108 -42.45 6.61 -19.08
N PHE A 109 -42.00 6.83 -17.84
CA PHE A 109 -42.67 6.28 -16.66
C PHE A 109 -44.09 6.83 -16.46
N LYS A 110 -44.33 8.12 -16.75
CA LYS A 110 -45.68 8.70 -16.67
C LYS A 110 -46.62 8.10 -17.70
N VAL A 111 -46.15 7.91 -18.94
CA VAL A 111 -46.93 7.26 -20.00
C VAL A 111 -47.29 5.82 -19.61
N LEU A 112 -46.33 5.06 -19.06
CA LEU A 112 -46.59 3.70 -18.58
C LEU A 112 -47.61 3.68 -17.44
N GLN A 113 -47.53 4.63 -16.51
CA GLN A 113 -48.49 4.76 -15.42
C GLN A 113 -49.91 5.07 -15.94
N GLU A 114 -50.02 5.96 -16.93
CA GLU A 114 -51.30 6.29 -17.58
C GLU A 114 -51.88 5.08 -18.31
N GLU A 115 -51.05 4.32 -19.04
CA GLU A 115 -51.46 3.09 -19.74
C GLU A 115 -51.95 2.00 -18.77
N ILE A 116 -51.21 1.75 -17.68
CA ILE A 116 -51.63 0.79 -16.65
C ILE A 116 -52.95 1.24 -16.00
N ASN A 117 -53.08 2.53 -15.66
CA ASN A 117 -54.32 3.06 -15.09
C ASN A 117 -55.50 2.90 -16.06
N ALA A 118 -55.29 3.16 -17.36
CA ALA A 118 -56.29 2.94 -18.40
C ALA A 118 -56.66 1.46 -18.51
N GLN A 119 -55.68 0.56 -18.48
CA GLN A 119 -55.91 -0.88 -18.57
C GLN A 119 -56.65 -1.44 -17.35
N VAL A 120 -56.36 -0.94 -16.14
CA VAL A 120 -57.09 -1.26 -14.91
C VAL A 120 -58.52 -0.74 -15.02
N PHE A 121 -58.71 0.49 -15.48
CA PHE A 121 -60.04 1.07 -15.68
C PHE A 121 -60.86 0.25 -16.68
N ILE A 122 -60.27 -0.13 -17.82
CA ILE A 122 -60.89 -0.97 -18.85
C ILE A 122 -61.26 -2.35 -18.27
N SER A 123 -60.35 -2.98 -17.52
CA SER A 123 -60.59 -4.29 -16.89
C SER A 123 -61.77 -4.24 -15.92
N ILE A 124 -61.86 -3.19 -15.08
CA ILE A 124 -62.98 -2.98 -14.16
C ILE A 124 -64.30 -2.79 -14.94
N THR A 125 -64.30 -2.02 -16.02
CA THR A 125 -65.50 -1.83 -16.85
C THR A 125 -65.92 -3.06 -17.64
N ASN A 126 -64.98 -3.93 -18.02
CA ASN A 126 -65.27 -5.17 -18.75
C ASN A 126 -65.74 -6.32 -17.84
N GLU A 127 -65.34 -6.34 -16.56
CA GLU A 127 -65.86 -7.31 -15.58
C GLU A 127 -67.17 -6.88 -14.90
N GLY A 128 -67.66 -5.67 -15.22
CA GLY A 128 -68.89 -5.08 -14.66
C GLY A 128 -70.14 -5.15 -15.55
N LEU A 129 -70.12 -5.91 -16.66
CA LEU A 129 -71.27 -6.15 -17.56
C LEU A 129 -71.57 -7.64 -17.70
#